data_AF-A0A0C9YVF2-F1
#
_entry.id   AF-A0A0C9YVF2-F1
#
_cell.length_a   1.000
_cell.length_b   1.000
_cell.length_c   1.000
_cell.angle_alpha   90.00
_cell.angle_beta   90.00
_cell.angle_gamma   90.00
#
_symmetry.space_group_name_H-M   'P 1'
#
loop_
_entity.id
_entity.type
_entity.pdbx_description
1 polymer ?
#
loop_
_entity_poly.entity_id
_entity_poly.type
_entity_poly.pdbx_seq_one_letter_code
_entity_poly.pdbx_strand_id
1 'polypeptide(L)'
;MTDSFFPVYPPPRHELRLITLIRYKALPPEGDKFTVHAINTVFNIPACDPFNIPSDYYEHVRRFLWRHHLFMEVEKRKDELSMAVGLRSRAQRYIAYMDAMIEGLFVKARRFEGSDWRSTLFDLYLIVDHLVQGHEYHQGHLWRLNNPDRILETVDVTTLDWTHFYAAADEKDPVWTGSSYQFDISNVPEGGWQDLADATANYLGLTNPKVKSKGRRRRATVNQRA
;
A
#
# COMPACT_ATOMS: atom_id res chain seq x y z
N MET A 1 20.90 -1.50 -15.74
CA MET A 1 20.03 -2.66 -16.05
C MET A 1 18.81 -2.54 -15.15
N THR A 2 17.66 -2.30 -15.80
CA THR A 2 16.31 -2.00 -15.28
C THR A 2 16.23 -1.07 -14.06
N ASP A 3 16.19 0.23 -14.40
CA ASP A 3 15.59 1.30 -13.62
C ASP A 3 14.23 0.86 -13.03
N SER A 4 14.08 0.97 -11.71
CA SER A 4 12.85 0.87 -10.91
C SER A 4 11.62 0.23 -11.55
N PHE A 5 11.13 -0.88 -10.97
CA PHE A 5 9.83 -1.50 -11.27
C PHE A 5 8.61 -0.57 -11.11
N PHE A 6 8.79 0.61 -10.52
CA PHE A 6 7.72 1.59 -10.34
C PHE A 6 7.38 2.30 -11.66
N PRO A 7 6.12 2.25 -12.14
CA PRO A 7 5.70 2.84 -13.41
C PRO A 7 6.05 4.33 -13.47
N VAL A 8 6.52 4.85 -14.61
CA VAL A 8 6.82 6.29 -14.78
C VAL A 8 5.53 7.13 -14.86
N TYR A 9 4.51 6.59 -15.54
CA TYR A 9 3.23 7.23 -15.77
C TYR A 9 2.09 6.44 -15.12
N PRO A 10 0.97 7.09 -14.75
CA PRO A 10 -0.23 6.38 -14.34
C PRO A 10 -0.75 5.46 -15.45
N PRO A 11 -1.36 4.32 -15.11
CA PRO A 11 -2.01 3.47 -16.09
C PRO A 11 -3.16 4.22 -16.80
N PRO A 12 -3.46 3.89 -18.06
CA PRO A 12 -4.68 4.30 -18.73
C PRO A 12 -5.94 4.00 -17.89
N ARG A 13 -6.98 4.83 -18.03
CA ARG A 13 -8.22 4.69 -17.24
C ARG A 13 -8.88 3.31 -17.33
N HIS A 14 -8.79 2.65 -18.49
CA HIS A 14 -9.40 1.34 -18.68
C HIS A 14 -8.63 0.24 -17.93
N GLU A 15 -7.30 0.26 -17.96
CA GLU A 15 -6.45 -0.64 -17.16
C GLU A 15 -6.69 -0.43 -15.67
N LEU A 16 -6.66 0.83 -15.20
CA LEU A 16 -6.94 1.15 -13.81
C LEU A 16 -8.32 0.61 -13.39
N ARG A 17 -9.34 0.78 -14.24
CA ARG A 17 -10.67 0.24 -13.97
C ARG A 17 -10.63 -1.27 -13.81
N LEU A 18 -9.97 -2.00 -14.71
CA LEU A 18 -9.85 -3.46 -14.64
C LEU A 18 -9.16 -3.92 -13.35
N ILE A 19 -8.04 -3.29 -12.98
CA ILE A 19 -7.33 -3.59 -11.74
C ILE A 19 -8.27 -3.39 -10.54
N THR A 20 -9.01 -2.27 -10.52
CA THR A 20 -9.92 -1.95 -9.42
C THR A 20 -11.18 -2.83 -9.33
N LEU A 21 -11.43 -3.70 -10.33
CA LEU A 21 -12.51 -4.68 -10.28
C LEU A 21 -12.18 -5.84 -9.35
N ILE A 22 -10.93 -6.03 -8.96
CA ILE A 22 -10.51 -7.17 -8.14
C ILE A 22 -10.03 -6.68 -6.78
N ARG A 23 -10.58 -7.26 -5.71
CA ARG A 23 -10.11 -7.09 -4.33
C ARG A 23 -9.60 -8.42 -3.82
N TYR A 24 -8.42 -8.41 -3.21
CA TYR A 24 -7.82 -9.63 -2.66
C TYR A 24 -8.05 -9.69 -1.15
N LYS A 25 -8.27 -10.88 -0.60
CA LYS A 25 -8.42 -11.10 0.84
C LYS A 25 -7.58 -12.28 1.27
N ALA A 26 -6.60 -12.04 2.15
CA ALA A 26 -5.84 -13.10 2.81
C ALA A 26 -6.60 -13.60 4.04
N LEU A 27 -6.86 -14.90 4.10
CA LEU A 27 -7.37 -15.56 5.30
C LEU A 27 -6.22 -15.89 6.25
N PRO A 28 -6.46 -16.01 7.57
CA PRO A 28 -5.44 -16.45 8.52
C PRO A 28 -4.79 -17.78 8.09
N PRO A 29 -3.52 -18.03 8.44
CA PRO A 29 -2.84 -19.28 8.10
C PRO A 29 -3.51 -20.52 8.68
N GLU A 30 -3.53 -21.59 7.88
CA GLU A 30 -3.93 -22.94 8.26
C GLU A 30 -2.72 -23.87 8.04
N GLY A 31 -1.93 -24.07 9.10
CA GLY A 31 -0.68 -24.83 9.01
C GLY A 31 0.45 -24.01 8.38
N ASP A 32 1.08 -24.57 7.35
CA ASP A 32 2.24 -23.99 6.66
C ASP A 32 1.88 -22.98 5.56
N LYS A 33 0.59 -22.73 5.34
CA LYS A 33 0.07 -21.89 4.27
C LYS A 33 -1.12 -21.04 4.70
N PHE A 34 -1.45 -20.04 3.90
CA PHE A 34 -2.68 -19.27 3.98
C PHE A 34 -3.30 -19.08 2.61
N THR A 35 -4.62 -18.85 2.58
CA THR A 35 -5.39 -18.73 1.34
C THR A 35 -5.65 -17.27 1.01
N VAL A 36 -5.43 -16.88 -0.25
CA VAL A 36 -5.86 -15.59 -0.79
C VAL A 36 -7.04 -15.79 -1.75
N HIS A 37 -8.12 -15.06 -1.49
CA HIS A 37 -9.28 -14.97 -2.37
C HIS A 37 -9.22 -13.71 -3.21
N ALA A 38 -9.54 -13.82 -4.51
CA ALA A 38 -9.79 -12.67 -5.38
C ALA A 38 -11.31 -12.50 -5.57
N ILE A 39 -11.84 -11.32 -5.26
CA ILE A 39 -13.28 -11.02 -5.29
C ILE A 39 -13.52 -9.90 -6.31
N ASN A 40 -14.48 -10.10 -7.20
CA ASN A 40 -14.96 -9.06 -8.08
C ASN A 40 -15.76 -8.03 -7.29
N THR A 41 -15.33 -6.76 -7.31
CA THR A 41 -15.91 -5.68 -6.49
C THR A 41 -17.29 -5.22 -6.95
N VAL A 42 -17.72 -5.55 -8.17
CA VAL A 42 -19.02 -5.18 -8.74
C VAL A 42 -20.08 -6.25 -8.44
N PHE A 43 -19.72 -7.51 -8.63
CA PHE A 43 -20.65 -8.63 -8.49
C PHE A 43 -20.56 -9.34 -7.13
N ASN A 44 -19.53 -9.04 -6.34
CA ASN A 44 -19.24 -9.71 -5.07
C ASN A 44 -19.15 -11.25 -5.20
N ILE A 45 -18.53 -11.71 -6.29
CA ILE A 45 -18.29 -13.13 -6.60
C ILE A 45 -16.79 -13.39 -6.75
N PRO A 46 -16.31 -14.63 -6.61
CA PRO A 46 -14.92 -14.98 -6.90
C PRO A 46 -14.51 -14.54 -8.31
N ALA A 47 -13.39 -13.85 -8.44
CA ALA A 47 -12.81 -13.44 -9.71
C ALA A 47 -11.95 -14.54 -10.35
N CYS A 48 -11.32 -15.37 -9.52
CA CYS A 48 -10.57 -16.56 -9.92
C CYS A 48 -10.55 -17.56 -8.76
N ASP A 49 -9.97 -18.74 -9.01
CA ASP A 49 -9.72 -19.73 -7.97
C ASP A 49 -8.82 -19.14 -6.86
N PRO A 50 -9.07 -19.49 -5.58
CA PRO A 50 -8.17 -19.14 -4.49
C PRO A 50 -6.79 -19.75 -4.69
N PHE A 51 -5.77 -19.12 -4.12
CA PHE A 51 -4.41 -19.61 -4.19
C PHE A 51 -3.76 -19.62 -2.81
N ASN A 52 -2.94 -20.64 -2.57
CA ASN A 52 -2.25 -20.85 -1.31
C ASN A 52 -0.87 -20.22 -1.37
N ILE A 53 -0.50 -19.51 -0.30
CA ILE A 53 0.80 -18.88 -0.13
C ILE A 53 1.42 -19.41 1.17
N PRO A 54 2.75 -19.62 1.24
CA PRO A 54 3.44 -19.99 2.48
C PRO A 54 3.15 -19.03 3.64
N SER A 55 2.97 -19.58 4.83
CA SER A 55 2.51 -18.86 6.03
C SER A 55 3.46 -17.76 6.50
N ASP A 56 4.76 -17.86 6.19
CA ASP A 56 5.77 -16.85 6.48
C ASP A 56 5.50 -15.52 5.73
N TYR A 57 4.79 -15.56 4.60
CA TYR A 57 4.34 -14.35 3.90
C TYR A 57 3.12 -13.68 4.51
N TYR A 58 2.43 -14.29 5.47
CA TYR A 58 1.10 -13.83 5.89
C TYR A 58 1.09 -12.37 6.36
N GLU A 59 1.99 -12.00 7.27
CA GLU A 59 2.08 -10.63 7.78
C GLU A 59 2.44 -9.62 6.69
N HIS A 60 3.37 -10.01 5.81
CA HIS A 60 3.79 -9.21 4.67
C HIS A 60 2.63 -8.94 3.71
N VAL A 61 1.91 -10.00 3.31
CA VAL A 61 0.78 -9.92 2.37
C VAL A 61 -0.39 -9.17 3.00
N ARG A 62 -0.67 -9.34 4.29
CA ARG A 62 -1.73 -8.60 4.98
C ARG A 62 -1.50 -7.09 4.94
N ARG A 63 -0.29 -6.63 5.30
CA ARG A 63 0.09 -5.21 5.25
C ARG A 63 0.16 -4.67 3.82
N PHE A 64 0.62 -5.51 2.89
CA PHE A 64 0.63 -5.19 1.47
C PHE A 64 -0.79 -4.97 0.93
N LEU A 65 -1.72 -5.89 1.18
CA LEU A 65 -3.10 -5.80 0.72
C LEU A 65 -3.84 -4.62 1.34
N TRP A 66 -3.57 -4.31 2.62
CA TRP A 66 -4.06 -3.08 3.25
C TRP A 66 -3.69 -1.84 2.43
N ARG A 67 -2.39 -1.65 2.13
CA ARG A 67 -1.90 -0.50 1.36
C ARG A 67 -2.48 -0.47 -0.05
N HIS A 68 -2.60 -1.64 -0.70
CA HIS A 68 -3.22 -1.74 -2.02
C HIS A 68 -4.68 -1.25 -2.02
N HIS A 69 -5.48 -1.72 -1.07
CA HIS A 69 -6.88 -1.29 -0.94
C HIS A 69 -7.01 0.18 -0.55
N LEU A 70 -6.10 0.67 0.30
CA LEU A 70 -6.04 2.09 0.66
C LEU A 70 -5.88 2.95 -0.59
N PHE A 71 -4.90 2.65 -1.46
CA PHE A 71 -4.73 3.41 -2.70
C PHE A 71 -5.96 3.34 -3.61
N MET A 72 -6.58 2.16 -3.74
CA MET A 72 -7.80 1.99 -4.54
C MET A 72 -8.96 2.84 -4.02
N GLU A 73 -9.19 2.86 -2.71
CA GLU A 73 -10.28 3.64 -2.11
C GLU A 73 -10.00 5.14 -2.13
N VAL A 74 -8.75 5.57 -1.94
CA VAL A 74 -8.34 6.98 -2.12
C VAL A 74 -8.59 7.45 -3.56
N GLU A 75 -8.25 6.65 -4.58
CA GLU A 75 -8.54 6.99 -5.98
C GLU A 75 -10.06 7.01 -6.26
N LYS A 76 -10.82 6.07 -5.69
CA LYS A 76 -12.27 6.00 -5.85
C LYS A 76 -12.96 7.23 -5.26
N ARG A 77 -12.50 7.69 -4.09
CA ARG A 77 -13.07 8.81 -3.31
C ARG A 77 -12.43 10.16 -3.63
N LYS A 78 -11.58 10.26 -4.64
CA LYS A 78 -10.84 11.49 -4.99
C LYS A 78 -11.69 12.76 -5.11
N ASP A 79 -12.97 12.63 -5.48
CA ASP A 79 -13.89 13.76 -5.68
C ASP A 79 -14.57 14.18 -4.35
N GLU A 80 -14.49 13.33 -3.33
CA GLU A 80 -14.96 13.56 -1.95
C GLU A 80 -13.84 14.09 -1.03
N LEU A 81 -12.58 13.92 -1.43
CA LEU A 81 -11.39 14.16 -0.60
C LEU A 81 -10.64 15.43 -1.00
N SER A 82 -10.03 16.09 -0.01
CA SER A 82 -9.09 17.18 -0.25
C SER A 82 -7.71 16.63 -0.60
N MET A 83 -7.54 16.23 -1.85
CA MET A 83 -6.34 15.54 -2.34
C MET A 83 -5.13 16.47 -2.45
N ALA A 84 -3.99 16.05 -1.86
CA ALA A 84 -2.71 16.70 -2.09
C ALA A 84 -2.35 16.69 -3.60
N VAL A 85 -1.62 17.72 -4.05
CA VAL A 85 -1.23 17.85 -5.47
C VAL A 85 -0.38 16.64 -5.86
N GLY A 86 -0.79 15.92 -6.91
CA GLY A 86 -0.09 14.74 -7.39
C GLY A 86 -0.45 13.42 -6.68
N LEU A 87 -1.19 13.46 -5.56
CA LEU A 87 -1.58 12.25 -4.82
C LEU A 87 -2.33 11.26 -5.69
N ARG A 88 -3.31 11.76 -6.46
CA ARG A 88 -4.08 10.95 -7.39
C ARG A 88 -3.20 10.19 -8.38
N SER A 89 -2.31 10.90 -9.07
CA SER A 89 -1.40 10.32 -10.07
C SER A 89 -0.47 9.28 -9.45
N ARG A 90 0.07 9.56 -8.26
CA ARG A 90 0.92 8.59 -7.54
C ARG A 90 0.15 7.37 -7.05
N ALA A 91 -1.04 7.55 -6.48
CA ALA A 91 -1.90 6.45 -6.05
C ALA A 91 -2.20 5.50 -7.20
N GLN A 92 -2.54 6.02 -8.39
CA GLN A 92 -2.78 5.20 -9.58
C GLN A 92 -1.54 4.39 -10.02
N ARG A 93 -0.34 4.97 -9.92
CA ARG A 93 0.93 4.26 -10.18
C ARG A 93 1.19 3.16 -9.16
N TYR A 94 0.92 3.43 -7.89
CA TYR A 94 1.03 2.42 -6.82
C TYR A 94 0.01 1.29 -6.98
N ILE A 95 -1.23 1.57 -7.39
CA ILE A 95 -2.22 0.55 -7.70
C ILE A 95 -1.68 -0.42 -8.76
N ALA A 96 -1.20 0.10 -9.90
CA ALA A 96 -0.65 -0.73 -10.97
C ALA A 96 0.62 -1.49 -10.54
N TYR A 97 1.52 -0.82 -9.80
CA TYR A 97 2.73 -1.44 -9.29
C TYR A 97 2.42 -2.61 -8.35
N MET A 98 1.50 -2.39 -7.42
CA MET A 98 1.12 -3.41 -6.43
C MET A 98 0.32 -4.55 -7.09
N ASP A 99 -0.56 -4.27 -8.05
CA ASP A 99 -1.25 -5.31 -8.81
C ASP A 99 -0.26 -6.25 -9.52
N ALA A 100 0.80 -5.70 -10.13
CA ALA A 100 1.88 -6.50 -10.72
C ALA A 100 2.62 -7.37 -9.69
N MET A 101 2.80 -6.90 -8.44
CA MET A 101 3.40 -7.72 -7.38
C MET A 101 2.48 -8.87 -6.96
N ILE A 102 1.16 -8.63 -6.89
CA ILE A 102 0.15 -9.66 -6.59
C ILE A 102 0.13 -10.70 -7.71
N GLU A 103 0.15 -10.27 -8.97
CA GLU A 103 0.22 -11.17 -10.10
C GLU A 103 1.48 -12.04 -10.06
N GLY A 104 2.64 -11.45 -9.71
CA GLY A 104 3.88 -12.20 -9.50
C GLY A 104 3.77 -13.26 -8.41
N LEU A 105 3.14 -12.92 -7.27
CA LEU A 105 2.82 -13.88 -6.20
C LEU A 105 1.87 -14.99 -6.70
N PHE A 106 0.80 -14.62 -7.40
CA PHE A 106 -0.20 -15.54 -7.91
C PHE A 106 0.39 -16.54 -8.92
N VAL A 107 1.15 -16.04 -9.90
CA VAL A 107 1.82 -16.87 -10.91
C VAL A 107 2.79 -17.84 -10.24
N LYS A 108 3.49 -17.40 -9.19
CA LYS A 108 4.39 -18.27 -8.45
C LYS A 108 3.62 -19.34 -7.66
N ALA A 109 2.57 -18.94 -6.93
CA ALA A 109 1.71 -19.84 -6.15
C ALA A 109 1.10 -20.96 -7.01
N ARG A 110 0.69 -20.65 -8.24
CA ARG A 110 0.10 -21.65 -9.15
C ARG A 110 1.10 -22.62 -9.77
N ARG A 111 2.39 -22.29 -9.78
CA ARG A 111 3.44 -23.10 -10.42
C ARG A 111 4.15 -24.04 -9.44
N PHE A 112 3.97 -23.85 -8.14
CA PHE A 112 4.67 -24.61 -7.11
C PHE A 112 3.68 -25.42 -6.28
N GLU A 113 3.94 -26.72 -6.16
CA GLU A 113 3.09 -27.67 -5.42
C GLU A 113 3.57 -27.89 -3.97
N GLY A 114 4.71 -27.30 -3.58
CA GLY A 114 5.27 -27.37 -2.21
C GLY A 114 4.87 -26.18 -1.34
N SER A 115 5.13 -26.28 -0.03
CA SER A 115 4.83 -25.21 0.94
C SER A 115 5.97 -24.24 1.24
N ASP A 116 7.17 -24.47 0.70
CA ASP A 116 8.37 -23.67 1.01
C ASP A 116 8.86 -22.80 -0.15
N TRP A 117 7.96 -22.40 -1.06
CA TRP A 117 8.36 -21.57 -2.21
C TRP A 117 8.44 -20.09 -1.85
N ARG A 118 9.34 -19.36 -2.51
CA ARG A 118 9.44 -17.89 -2.40
C ARG A 118 9.26 -17.21 -3.74
N SER A 119 8.59 -16.06 -3.74
CA SER A 119 8.49 -15.19 -4.93
C SER A 119 9.61 -14.18 -4.92
N THR A 120 10.59 -14.34 -5.81
CA THR A 120 11.73 -13.40 -5.94
C THR A 120 11.25 -11.96 -6.16
N LEU A 121 10.16 -11.76 -6.91
CA LEU A 121 9.62 -10.42 -7.15
C LEU A 121 9.04 -9.80 -5.87
N PHE A 122 8.30 -10.60 -5.09
CA PHE A 122 7.73 -10.12 -3.83
C PHE A 122 8.79 -9.96 -2.75
N ASP A 123 9.78 -10.84 -2.68
CA ASP A 123 10.92 -10.70 -1.79
C ASP A 123 11.68 -9.40 -2.07
N LEU A 124 11.92 -9.08 -3.35
CA LEU A 124 12.54 -7.80 -3.72
C LEU A 124 11.68 -6.60 -3.31
N TYR A 125 10.35 -6.69 -3.48
CA TYR A 125 9.44 -5.68 -2.95
C TYR A 125 9.64 -5.49 -1.44
N LEU A 126 9.67 -6.57 -0.67
CA LEU A 126 9.87 -6.52 0.79
C LEU A 126 11.22 -5.90 1.15
N ILE A 127 12.30 -6.34 0.51
CA ILE A 127 13.65 -5.80 0.75
C ILE A 127 13.68 -4.28 0.48
N VAL A 128 13.05 -3.82 -0.60
CA VAL A 128 12.95 -2.38 -0.91
C VAL A 128 12.13 -1.65 0.17
N ASP A 129 10.99 -2.19 0.59
CA ASP A 129 10.15 -1.59 1.64
C ASP A 129 10.94 -1.45 2.96
N HIS A 130 11.70 -2.47 3.33
CA HIS A 130 12.49 -2.49 4.56
C HIS A 130 13.71 -1.55 4.53
N LEU A 131 14.50 -1.59 3.44
CA LEU A 131 15.78 -0.87 3.37
C LEU A 131 15.66 0.54 2.81
N VAL A 132 14.76 0.77 1.86
CA VAL A 132 14.58 2.04 1.16
C VAL A 132 13.41 2.85 1.75
N GLN A 133 12.42 2.18 2.35
CA GLN A 133 11.20 2.79 2.89
C GLN A 133 10.43 3.61 1.84
N GLY A 134 10.37 3.08 0.63
CA GLY A 134 9.69 3.70 -0.48
C GLY A 134 10.05 3.05 -1.81
N HIS A 135 9.08 3.02 -2.73
CA HIS A 135 9.22 2.33 -4.01
C HIS A 135 9.40 3.30 -5.18
N GLU A 136 9.44 4.62 -4.94
CA GLU A 136 9.68 5.57 -6.03
C GLU A 136 11.13 5.51 -6.51
N TYR A 137 11.34 5.68 -7.82
CA TYR A 137 12.67 5.66 -8.44
C TYR A 137 13.67 6.54 -7.71
N HIS A 138 13.27 7.77 -7.33
CA HIS A 138 14.19 8.69 -6.67
C HIS A 138 14.65 8.17 -5.30
N GLN A 139 13.79 7.45 -4.56
CA GLN A 139 14.11 6.94 -3.23
C GLN A 139 15.12 5.81 -3.36
N GLY A 140 14.85 4.87 -4.27
CA GLY A 140 15.80 3.79 -4.60
C GLY A 140 17.13 4.34 -5.14
N HIS A 141 17.09 5.37 -5.98
CA HIS A 141 18.30 6.01 -6.51
C HIS A 141 19.13 6.68 -5.41
N LEU A 142 18.51 7.50 -4.55
CA LEU A 142 19.20 8.13 -3.42
C LEU A 142 19.79 7.10 -2.46
N TRP A 143 19.05 6.03 -2.19
CA TRP A 143 19.55 4.95 -1.35
C TRP A 143 20.78 4.28 -1.97
N ARG A 144 20.77 3.99 -3.27
CA ARG A 144 21.92 3.40 -3.98
C ARG A 144 23.14 4.32 -3.98
N LEU A 145 22.95 5.64 -4.15
CA LEU A 145 24.04 6.61 -4.05
C LEU A 145 24.71 6.60 -2.67
N ASN A 146 23.91 6.41 -1.61
CA ASN A 146 24.41 6.35 -0.24
C ASN A 146 24.93 4.95 0.17
N ASN A 147 24.68 3.92 -0.65
CA ASN A 147 25.02 2.53 -0.38
C ASN A 147 25.59 1.85 -1.65
N PRO A 148 26.70 2.34 -2.21
CA PRO A 148 27.20 1.89 -3.52
C PRO A 148 27.57 0.39 -3.55
N ASP A 149 27.94 -0.17 -2.41
CA ASP A 149 28.38 -1.57 -2.29
C ASP A 149 27.24 -2.54 -1.96
N ARG A 150 26.00 -2.06 -1.82
CA ARG A 150 24.84 -2.91 -1.48
C ARG A 150 23.95 -3.16 -2.68
N ILE A 151 23.80 -4.43 -3.04
CA ILE A 151 22.90 -4.90 -4.09
C ILE A 151 21.63 -5.44 -3.43
N LEU A 152 20.48 -4.83 -3.72
CA LEU A 152 19.20 -5.20 -3.08
C LEU A 152 18.80 -6.64 -3.44
N GLU A 153 19.05 -7.05 -4.67
CA GLU A 153 18.70 -8.35 -5.23
C GLU A 153 19.51 -9.52 -4.62
N THR A 154 20.60 -9.24 -3.89
CA THR A 154 21.40 -10.26 -3.20
C THR A 154 21.08 -10.38 -1.72
N VAL A 155 20.20 -9.53 -1.18
CA VAL A 155 19.81 -9.57 0.23
C VAL A 155 18.85 -10.73 0.45
N ASP A 156 19.14 -11.56 1.44
CA ASP A 156 18.19 -12.56 1.91
C ASP A 156 17.13 -11.90 2.79
N VAL A 157 15.91 -11.85 2.27
CA VAL A 157 14.73 -11.24 2.93
C VAL A 157 14.44 -11.86 4.31
N THR A 158 14.83 -13.11 4.56
CA THR A 158 14.60 -13.81 5.83
C THR A 158 15.55 -13.37 6.94
N THR A 159 16.64 -12.69 6.58
CA THR A 159 17.65 -12.19 7.53
C THR A 159 17.31 -10.81 8.10
N LEU A 160 16.25 -10.16 7.61
CA LEU A 160 15.82 -8.83 8.03
C LEU A 160 14.97 -8.91 9.31
N ASP A 161 15.14 -7.94 10.20
CA ASP A 161 14.37 -7.84 11.44
C ASP A 161 12.99 -7.23 11.20
N TRP A 162 12.10 -8.05 10.67
CA TRP A 162 10.72 -7.67 10.35
C TRP A 162 9.89 -7.29 11.58
N THR A 163 10.16 -7.92 12.73
CA THR A 163 9.44 -7.63 13.96
C THR A 163 9.73 -6.21 14.43
N HIS A 164 11.01 -5.83 14.49
CA HIS A 164 11.38 -4.46 14.86
C HIS A 164 10.89 -3.45 13.82
N PHE A 165 11.06 -3.75 12.54
CA PHE A 165 10.62 -2.88 11.44
C PHE A 165 9.12 -2.57 11.52
N TYR A 166 8.28 -3.58 11.70
CA TYR A 166 6.83 -3.39 11.78
C TYR A 166 6.38 -2.71 13.07
N ALA A 167 7.00 -3.03 14.20
CA ALA A 167 6.70 -2.33 15.46
C ALA A 167 7.00 -0.82 15.33
N ALA A 168 8.16 -0.46 14.80
CA ALA A 168 8.55 0.94 14.59
C ALA A 168 7.64 1.64 13.58
N ALA A 169 7.23 0.95 12.51
CA ALA A 169 6.30 1.50 11.52
C ALA A 169 4.91 1.75 12.12
N ASP A 170 4.40 0.81 12.91
CA ASP A 170 3.09 0.92 13.56
C ASP A 170 3.08 2.02 14.63
N GLU A 171 4.16 2.20 15.38
CA GLU A 171 4.30 3.30 16.34
C GLU A 171 4.33 4.67 15.64
N LYS A 172 5.03 4.76 14.51
CA LYS A 172 5.18 6.02 13.76
C LYS A 172 3.90 6.46 13.07
N ASP A 173 3.19 5.54 12.39
CA ASP A 173 1.97 5.84 11.65
C ASP A 173 1.04 4.61 11.60
N PRO A 174 0.22 4.39 12.65
CA PRO A 174 -0.67 3.22 12.74
C PRO A 174 -1.84 3.28 11.73
N VAL A 175 -2.14 4.47 11.21
CA VAL A 175 -3.17 4.70 10.18
C VAL A 175 -2.66 4.23 8.82
N TRP A 176 -1.46 4.66 8.44
CA TRP A 176 -0.81 4.24 7.19
C TRP A 176 -0.54 2.74 7.14
N THR A 177 0.03 2.19 8.22
CA THR A 177 0.36 0.76 8.31
C THR A 177 -0.87 -0.14 8.34
N GLY A 178 -2.02 0.40 8.75
CA GLY A 178 -3.29 -0.31 8.85
C GLY A 178 -3.53 -0.99 10.20
N SER A 179 -2.59 -0.86 11.14
CA SER A 179 -2.72 -1.47 12.47
C SER A 179 -3.93 -0.91 13.23
N SER A 180 -4.25 0.39 13.09
CA SER A 180 -5.47 0.99 13.65
C SER A 180 -6.78 0.37 13.14
N TYR A 181 -6.74 -0.28 11.98
CA TYR A 181 -7.90 -0.87 11.31
C TYR A 181 -7.83 -2.39 11.21
N GLN A 182 -6.90 -3.02 11.95
CA GLN A 182 -6.65 -4.46 11.90
C GLN A 182 -6.38 -4.97 10.47
N PHE A 183 -5.80 -4.10 9.63
CA PHE A 183 -5.48 -4.37 8.23
C PHE A 183 -6.69 -4.71 7.34
N ASP A 184 -7.91 -4.36 7.76
CA ASP A 184 -9.12 -4.50 6.96
C ASP A 184 -9.71 -3.13 6.57
N ILE A 185 -9.76 -2.87 5.27
CA ILE A 185 -10.26 -1.59 4.72
C ILE A 185 -11.74 -1.33 5.04
N SER A 186 -12.51 -2.38 5.33
CA SER A 186 -13.92 -2.25 5.74
C SER A 186 -14.09 -1.74 7.17
N ASN A 187 -13.03 -1.76 7.98
CA ASN A 187 -13.04 -1.18 9.33
C ASN A 187 -12.85 0.35 9.32
N VAL A 188 -12.61 0.97 8.16
CA VAL A 188 -12.45 2.43 8.05
C VAL A 188 -13.81 3.13 8.17
N PRO A 189 -14.02 4.00 9.17
CA PRO A 189 -15.26 4.75 9.31
C PRO A 189 -15.39 5.82 8.21
N GLU A 190 -16.61 6.22 7.86
CA GLU A 190 -16.86 7.22 6.80
C GLU A 190 -16.11 8.55 7.02
N GLY A 191 -15.91 8.96 8.28
CA GLY A 191 -15.15 10.19 8.60
C GLY A 191 -13.63 10.06 8.51
N GLY A 192 -13.09 8.84 8.40
CA GLY A 192 -11.64 8.58 8.48
C GLY A 192 -10.88 8.68 7.15
N TRP A 193 -11.59 8.87 6.03
CA TRP A 193 -10.96 8.83 4.70
C TRP A 193 -10.05 10.01 4.41
N GLN A 194 -10.31 11.17 4.99
CA GLN A 194 -9.43 12.33 4.84
C GLN A 194 -8.09 12.10 5.55
N ASP A 195 -8.11 11.57 6.78
CA ASP A 195 -6.89 11.25 7.54
C ASP A 195 -6.05 10.20 6.80
N LEU A 196 -6.69 9.20 6.21
CA LEU A 196 -6.02 8.19 5.38
C LEU A 196 -5.43 8.78 4.08
N ALA A 197 -6.11 9.72 3.45
CA ALA A 197 -5.58 10.41 2.28
C ALA A 197 -4.36 11.28 2.63
N ASP A 198 -4.40 11.95 3.78
CA ASP A 198 -3.29 12.75 4.29
C ASP A 198 -2.10 11.88 4.73
N ALA A 199 -2.34 10.75 5.41
CA ALA A 199 -1.31 9.76 5.73
C ALA A 199 -0.65 9.19 4.45
N THR A 200 -1.47 8.87 3.45
CA THR A 200 -0.98 8.42 2.13
C THR A 200 -0.12 9.50 1.46
N ALA A 201 -0.54 10.77 1.51
CA ALA A 201 0.24 11.88 0.96
C ALA A 201 1.59 12.02 1.69
N ASN A 202 1.59 11.95 3.02
CA ASN A 202 2.80 12.05 3.83
C ASN A 202 3.80 10.92 3.50
N TYR A 203 3.33 9.67 3.39
CA TYR A 203 4.16 8.54 2.98
C TYR A 203 4.81 8.77 1.60
N LEU A 204 4.05 9.36 0.67
CA LEU A 204 4.51 9.67 -0.68
C LEU A 204 5.35 10.96 -0.78
N GLY A 205 5.72 11.57 0.35
CA GLY A 205 6.46 12.83 0.38
C GLY A 205 5.72 13.99 -0.30
N LEU A 206 4.39 13.92 -0.34
CA LEU A 206 3.54 14.95 -0.93
C LEU A 206 3.17 15.99 0.11
N THR A 207 3.69 17.22 -0.05
CA THR A 207 3.19 18.35 0.73
C THR A 207 1.79 18.72 0.28
N ASN A 208 0.86 18.89 1.22
CA ASN A 208 -0.49 19.36 0.93
C ASN A 208 -0.48 20.91 0.87
N PRO A 209 -0.56 21.58 -0.31
CA PRO A 209 -0.41 23.03 -0.38
C PRO A 209 -1.62 23.82 0.19
N LYS A 210 -2.65 23.15 0.74
CA LYS A 210 -3.88 23.80 1.20
C LYS A 210 -4.40 23.28 2.54
N VAL A 211 -3.57 23.26 3.57
CA VAL A 211 -4.10 23.51 4.93
C VAL A 211 -4.08 25.02 5.17
N LYS A 212 -4.95 25.77 4.47
CA LYS A 212 -5.40 27.05 5.03
C LYS A 212 -6.34 26.67 6.16
N SER A 213 -5.83 26.68 7.38
CA SER A 213 -6.65 26.69 8.59
C SER A 213 -7.75 27.73 8.41
N LYS A 214 -8.98 27.31 8.13
CA LYS A 214 -10.15 28.18 8.26
C LYS A 214 -10.36 28.37 9.76
N GLY A 215 -9.56 29.27 10.33
CA GLY A 215 -9.72 29.79 11.66
C GLY A 215 -11.12 30.38 11.78
N ARG A 216 -11.95 29.64 12.52
CA ARG A 216 -13.27 30.02 13.01
C ARG A 216 -13.12 31.32 13.84
N ARG A 217 -13.16 32.50 13.21
CA ARG A 217 -13.44 33.74 13.94
C ARG A 217 -14.94 33.77 14.23
N ARG A 218 -15.32 33.23 15.40
CA ARG A 218 -16.61 33.53 16.04
C ARG A 218 -16.71 35.06 16.16
N ARG A 219 -17.75 35.63 15.56
CA ARG A 219 -18.28 36.95 15.93
C ARG A 219 -18.67 36.87 17.41
N ALA A 220 -18.00 37.66 18.26
CA ALA A 220 -18.58 38.09 19.52
C ALA A 220 -18.99 39.56 19.32
N THR A 221 -20.27 39.75 19.06
CA THR A 221 -20.95 41.03 19.26
C THR A 221 -21.03 41.25 20.77
N VAL A 222 -20.35 42.26 21.30
CA VAL A 222 -20.71 42.83 22.60
C VAL A 222 -20.81 44.34 22.40
N ASN A 223 -22.04 44.78 22.18
CA ASN A 223 -22.46 46.13 22.53
C ASN A 223 -22.31 46.28 24.04
N GLN A 224 -21.68 47.37 24.48
CA GLN A 224 -22.19 48.15 25.60
C GLN A 224 -21.58 49.55 25.56
N ARG A 225 -22.44 50.53 25.23
CA ARG A 225 -22.33 51.92 25.65
C ARG A 225 -22.83 52.00 27.10
N ALA A 226 -22.06 52.62 27.97
CA ALA A 226 -22.48 53.67 28.91
C ALA A 226 -21.20 54.29 29.47
#